data_AF-A0A3A9BTI5-F1
#
_entry.id   AF-A0A3A9BTI5-F1
#
_cell.length_a   1.000
_cell.length_b   1.000
_cell.length_c   1.000
_cell.angle_alpha   90.00
_cell.angle_beta   90.00
_cell.angle_gamma   90.00
#
_symmetry.space_group_name_H-M   'P 1'
#
loop_
_entity.id
_entity.type
_entity.pdbx_description
1 polymer ?
#
loop_
_entity_poly.entity_id
_entity_poly.type
_entity_poly.pdbx_seq_one_letter_code
_entity_poly.pdbx_strand_id
1 'polypeptide(L)'
;MNQYFADHPEMVLGKMEMVTGAHGMESACLPDDSLPLSAQLNHALSHVEGSIEQADLNEIEDELARENIPADPDVKNYSYTVVDDKVYYRENSIMKPVDVSEKAEQRMKGMVAIRDCTQELINFQLEEYPDEMIKNKQTELNQLYDDFSKKFGLISSQTNKRAFNQDSSYCLLCSLENLDDEGNFIGKADMFTKRTIKKQEVVTSVDTASEALAVSLSEKAGVDLSYMSQLADKSEEEITKELAGVIFQNPVTEEWETADEYLSGNVREKLSVARTFAENHPEYAINVSSLESVQPKELDASEIEVRIGATWISTKYIEDFMRETFETPGYLLERKTMGIQYSGVTGQWNVKGKNADRGNALVNMTYGTGRANAYRILEDSLNLRDTRIFDIV
;
A
#
# COMPACT_ATOMS: atom_id res chain seq x y z
N MET A 1 -19.17 -18.28 -4.30
CA MET A 1 -18.41 -19.54 -4.11
C MET A 1 -18.13 -20.17 -5.46
N ASN A 2 -16.90 -20.62 -5.72
CA ASN A 2 -16.53 -21.33 -6.96
C ASN A 2 -17.22 -22.71 -7.00
N GLN A 3 -17.64 -23.17 -8.18
CA GLN A 3 -18.30 -24.46 -8.38
C GLN A 3 -17.50 -25.64 -7.80
N TYR A 4 -16.16 -25.62 -7.90
CA TYR A 4 -15.31 -26.65 -7.31
C TYR A 4 -15.57 -26.84 -5.80
N PHE A 5 -15.65 -25.76 -5.03
CA PHE A 5 -15.92 -25.84 -3.57
C PHE A 5 -17.39 -26.14 -3.25
N ALA A 6 -18.30 -25.91 -4.19
CA ALA A 6 -19.69 -26.34 -4.06
C ALA A 6 -19.81 -27.87 -4.24
N ASP A 7 -19.02 -28.42 -5.16
CA ASP A 7 -18.99 -29.86 -5.47
C ASP A 7 -18.07 -30.64 -4.52
N HIS A 8 -17.10 -29.97 -3.89
CA HIS A 8 -16.15 -30.51 -2.90
C HIS A 8 -16.18 -29.74 -1.57
N PRO A 9 -17.25 -29.88 -0.75
CA PRO A 9 -17.32 -29.24 0.56
C PRO A 9 -16.19 -29.64 1.52
N GLU A 10 -15.63 -30.84 1.36
CA GLU A 10 -14.47 -31.35 2.11
C GLU A 10 -13.18 -30.55 1.89
N MET A 11 -13.13 -29.73 0.83
CA MET A 11 -12.00 -28.84 0.51
C MET A 11 -12.15 -27.45 1.16
N VAL A 12 -13.21 -27.20 1.92
CA VAL A 12 -13.45 -25.96 2.66
C VAL A 12 -13.07 -26.16 4.13
N LEU A 13 -12.05 -25.45 4.61
CA LEU A 13 -11.52 -25.56 5.98
C LEU A 13 -12.35 -24.75 7.00
N GLY A 14 -13.66 -24.77 6.86
CA GLY A 14 -14.59 -23.95 7.63
C GLY A 14 -16.02 -24.02 7.10
N LYS A 15 -16.89 -23.18 7.65
CA LYS A 15 -18.32 -23.18 7.32
C LYS A 15 -18.72 -21.92 6.56
N MET A 16 -19.26 -22.09 5.38
CA MET A 16 -19.78 -20.97 4.58
C MET A 16 -21.10 -20.47 5.18
N GLU A 17 -21.13 -19.21 5.62
CA GLU A 17 -22.31 -18.53 6.14
C GLU A 17 -22.48 -17.13 5.53
N MET A 18 -23.72 -16.61 5.57
CA MET A 18 -24.01 -15.24 5.17
C MET A 18 -23.95 -14.35 6.40
N VAL A 19 -23.00 -13.41 6.42
CA VAL A 19 -22.75 -12.48 7.53
C VAL A 19 -23.08 -11.06 7.11
N THR A 20 -23.30 -10.17 8.08
CA THR A 20 -23.51 -8.74 7.81
C THR A 20 -22.17 -8.03 7.72
N GLY A 21 -21.80 -7.54 6.54
CA GLY A 21 -20.61 -6.72 6.31
C GLY A 21 -20.94 -5.23 6.18
N ALA A 22 -19.91 -4.40 6.01
CA ALA A 22 -20.00 -2.93 5.96
C ALA A 22 -20.91 -2.36 4.84
N HIS A 23 -21.27 -3.19 3.85
CA HIS A 23 -22.11 -2.82 2.71
C HIS A 23 -23.34 -3.72 2.53
N GLY A 24 -23.69 -4.54 3.53
CA GLY A 24 -24.81 -5.47 3.49
C GLY A 24 -24.40 -6.93 3.71
N MET A 25 -25.29 -7.87 3.39
CA MET A 25 -25.02 -9.30 3.58
C MET A 25 -23.95 -9.80 2.60
N GLU A 26 -22.91 -10.45 3.11
CA GLU A 26 -21.83 -11.06 2.34
C GLU A 26 -21.59 -12.51 2.75
N SER A 27 -21.05 -13.33 1.85
CA SER A 27 -20.72 -14.73 2.13
C SER A 27 -19.31 -14.82 2.73
N ALA A 28 -19.18 -15.41 3.92
CA ALA A 28 -17.90 -15.62 4.60
C ALA A 28 -17.70 -17.11 4.94
N CYS A 29 -16.44 -17.56 4.92
CA CYS A 29 -16.06 -18.87 5.45
C CYS A 29 -15.62 -18.67 6.91
N LEU A 30 -16.46 -19.08 7.85
CA LEU A 30 -16.15 -18.98 9.28
C LEU A 30 -15.29 -20.17 9.70
N PRO A 31 -14.31 -19.97 10.60
CA PRO A 31 -13.46 -21.05 11.09
C PRO A 31 -14.30 -22.14 11.75
N ASP A 32 -13.94 -23.40 11.51
CA ASP A 32 -14.44 -24.54 12.26
C ASP A 32 -13.42 -24.90 13.35
N ASP A 33 -13.72 -24.54 14.60
CA ASP A 33 -12.83 -24.78 15.74
C ASP A 33 -12.93 -26.20 16.31
N SER A 34 -13.71 -27.10 15.69
CA SER A 34 -13.88 -28.49 16.16
C SER A 34 -12.62 -29.34 16.02
N LEU A 35 -11.71 -28.97 15.11
CA LEU A 35 -10.43 -29.64 14.85
C LEU A 35 -9.31 -28.60 14.66
N PRO A 36 -8.06 -28.90 15.05
CA PRO A 36 -6.92 -28.04 14.73
C PRO A 36 -6.76 -27.86 13.21
N LEU A 37 -6.43 -26.63 12.76
CA LEU A 37 -6.24 -26.29 11.34
C LEU A 37 -5.30 -27.27 10.62
N SER A 38 -4.23 -27.72 11.29
CA SER A 38 -3.29 -28.70 10.72
C SER A 38 -3.94 -30.04 10.38
N ALA A 39 -4.90 -30.49 11.18
CA ALA A 39 -5.65 -31.73 10.93
C ALA A 39 -6.64 -31.54 9.77
N GLN A 40 -7.32 -30.40 9.72
CA GLN A 40 -8.24 -30.06 8.63
C GLN A 40 -7.49 -29.96 7.29
N LEU A 41 -6.31 -29.32 7.28
CA LEU A 41 -5.47 -29.20 6.09
C LEU A 41 -4.99 -30.57 5.59
N ASN A 42 -4.54 -31.45 6.49
CA ASN A 42 -4.12 -32.80 6.12
C ASN A 42 -5.28 -33.63 5.52
N HIS A 43 -6.49 -33.45 6.05
CA HIS A 43 -7.69 -34.10 5.53
C HIS A 43 -8.01 -33.60 4.11
N ALA A 44 -8.04 -32.28 3.89
CA ALA A 44 -8.27 -31.71 2.56
C ALA A 44 -7.19 -32.14 1.54
N LEU A 45 -5.91 -32.11 1.95
CA LEU A 45 -4.80 -32.56 1.10
C LEU A 45 -4.89 -34.04 0.72
N SER A 46 -5.52 -34.90 1.55
CA SER A 46 -5.70 -36.31 1.23
C SER A 46 -6.66 -36.56 0.07
N HIS A 47 -7.52 -35.59 -0.24
CA HIS A 47 -8.45 -35.64 -1.38
C HIS A 47 -7.87 -35.01 -2.66
N VAL A 48 -6.70 -34.37 -2.56
CA VAL A 48 -6.00 -33.83 -3.72
C VAL A 48 -5.26 -34.98 -4.41
N GLU A 49 -5.92 -35.58 -5.40
CA GLU A 49 -5.27 -36.50 -6.32
C GLU A 49 -4.67 -35.72 -7.49
N GLY A 50 -3.36 -35.85 -7.68
CA GLY A 50 -2.64 -35.25 -8.80
C GLY A 50 -1.44 -36.10 -9.17
N SER A 51 -1.31 -36.44 -10.45
CA SER A 51 -0.07 -36.92 -11.01
C SER A 51 0.65 -35.75 -11.65
N ILE A 52 1.90 -35.50 -11.26
CA ILE A 52 2.77 -34.62 -12.05
C ILE A 52 3.10 -35.40 -13.32
N GLU A 53 2.39 -35.12 -14.42
CA GLU A 53 2.83 -35.60 -15.73
C GLU A 53 4.21 -35.01 -15.97
N GLN A 54 5.24 -35.85 -15.92
CA GLN A 54 6.52 -35.50 -16.52
C GLN A 54 6.24 -35.26 -17.99
N ALA A 55 6.47 -34.04 -18.46
CA ALA A 55 6.29 -33.70 -19.87
C ALA A 55 7.03 -34.75 -20.71
N ASP A 56 6.29 -35.43 -21.58
CA ASP A 56 6.83 -36.45 -22.47
C ASP A 56 7.90 -35.76 -23.33
N LEU A 57 9.18 -36.10 -23.10
CA LEU A 57 10.34 -35.48 -23.76
C LEU A 57 10.34 -35.65 -25.29
N ASN A 58 9.36 -36.40 -25.83
CA ASN A 58 9.28 -36.83 -27.21
C ASN A 58 8.58 -35.84 -28.16
N GLU A 59 7.96 -34.76 -27.69
CA GLU A 59 7.20 -33.82 -28.56
C GLU A 59 7.98 -32.58 -29.06
N ILE A 60 9.30 -32.50 -28.84
CA ILE A 60 10.12 -31.42 -29.43
C ILE A 60 11.10 -32.03 -30.42
N GLU A 61 10.84 -31.81 -31.72
CA GLU A 61 11.61 -32.28 -32.88
C GLU A 61 12.98 -31.57 -33.07
N ASP A 62 13.61 -31.09 -31.99
CA ASP A 62 14.96 -30.48 -32.02
C ASP A 62 16.00 -31.42 -31.41
N GLU A 63 17.20 -31.50 -31.99
CA GLU A 63 18.34 -32.23 -31.40
C GLU A 63 18.65 -31.80 -29.95
N LEU A 64 18.35 -30.54 -29.61
CA LEU A 64 18.47 -29.97 -28.26
C LEU A 64 17.48 -30.56 -27.24
N ALA A 65 16.33 -31.10 -27.68
CA ALA A 65 15.37 -31.72 -26.78
C ALA A 65 15.88 -33.01 -26.14
N ARG A 66 16.83 -33.69 -26.81
CA ARG A 66 17.45 -34.93 -26.31
C ARG A 66 18.45 -34.71 -25.17
N GLU A 67 18.93 -33.48 -24.98
CA GLU A 67 19.83 -33.12 -23.89
C GLU A 67 19.10 -32.47 -22.70
N ASN A 68 17.77 -32.30 -22.78
CA ASN A 68 16.97 -31.83 -21.66
C ASN A 68 16.99 -32.86 -20.53
N ILE A 69 17.10 -32.37 -19.30
CA ILE A 69 17.01 -33.21 -18.09
C ILE A 69 15.78 -32.83 -17.28
N PRO A 70 15.24 -33.74 -16.44
CA PRO A 70 14.19 -33.40 -15.50
C PRO A 70 14.61 -32.23 -14.60
N ALA A 71 13.68 -31.33 -14.28
CA ALA A 71 14.01 -30.21 -13.39
C ALA A 71 14.35 -30.70 -11.97
N ASP A 72 15.44 -30.18 -11.43
CA ASP A 72 15.76 -30.25 -10.01
C ASP A 72 14.76 -29.40 -9.20
N PRO A 73 14.03 -29.99 -8.23
CA PRO A 73 13.12 -29.26 -7.36
C PRO A 73 13.78 -28.10 -6.60
N ASP A 74 15.05 -28.22 -6.24
CA ASP A 74 15.79 -27.25 -5.42
C ASP A 74 16.23 -26.01 -6.21
N VAL A 75 16.26 -26.09 -7.54
CA VAL A 75 16.61 -24.95 -8.41
C VAL A 75 15.37 -24.15 -8.74
N LYS A 76 15.27 -22.88 -8.34
CA LYS A 76 14.09 -22.05 -8.63
C LYS A 76 13.72 -22.02 -10.13
N ASN A 77 12.41 -22.05 -10.44
CA ASN A 77 11.92 -21.93 -11.81
C ASN A 77 12.41 -20.63 -12.48
N TYR A 78 12.65 -20.66 -13.80
CA TYR A 78 13.22 -19.55 -14.59
C TYR A 78 14.59 -19.08 -14.08
N SER A 79 15.47 -20.02 -13.76
CA SER A 79 16.82 -19.74 -13.27
C SER A 79 17.83 -20.66 -13.93
N TYR A 80 19.06 -20.18 -14.06
CA TYR A 80 20.17 -21.00 -14.55
C TYR A 80 20.72 -21.91 -13.44
N THR A 81 21.27 -23.07 -13.78
CA THR A 81 21.99 -23.92 -12.83
C THR A 81 23.13 -24.62 -13.55
N VAL A 82 24.08 -25.17 -12.80
CA VAL A 82 25.20 -25.93 -13.35
C VAL A 82 25.04 -27.39 -12.96
N VAL A 83 24.94 -28.27 -13.94
CA VAL A 83 24.86 -29.74 -13.77
C VAL A 83 25.96 -30.36 -14.62
N ASP A 84 26.80 -31.20 -14.03
CA ASP A 84 27.94 -31.87 -14.70
C ASP A 84 28.82 -30.91 -15.52
N ASP A 85 29.13 -29.74 -14.95
CA ASP A 85 29.91 -28.68 -15.59
C ASP A 85 29.27 -28.14 -16.90
N LYS A 86 27.95 -28.23 -17.06
CA LYS A 86 27.19 -27.56 -18.12
C LYS A 86 26.13 -26.64 -17.53
N VAL A 87 25.86 -25.51 -18.18
CA VAL A 87 24.80 -24.59 -17.76
C VAL A 87 23.45 -25.03 -18.32
N TYR A 88 22.46 -25.15 -17.46
CA TYR A 88 21.06 -25.42 -17.79
C TYR A 88 20.17 -24.25 -17.37
N TYR A 89 19.07 -24.06 -18.08
CA TYR A 89 18.00 -23.13 -17.71
C TYR A 89 16.75 -23.91 -17.34
N ARG A 90 16.25 -23.73 -16.12
CA ARG A 90 15.02 -24.37 -15.67
C ARG A 90 13.81 -23.62 -16.22
N GLU A 91 12.97 -24.34 -16.94
CA GLU A 91 11.65 -23.89 -17.37
C GLU A 91 10.61 -24.93 -16.96
N ASN A 92 9.83 -24.59 -15.93
CA ASN A 92 8.84 -25.44 -15.29
C ASN A 92 9.44 -26.77 -14.79
N SER A 93 9.10 -27.86 -15.46
CA SER A 93 9.47 -29.23 -15.10
C SER A 93 10.68 -29.76 -15.86
N ILE A 94 11.30 -28.94 -16.72
CA ILE A 94 12.49 -29.32 -17.50
C ILE A 94 13.64 -28.34 -17.29
N MET A 95 14.85 -28.86 -17.47
CA MET A 95 16.08 -28.09 -17.53
C MET A 95 16.67 -28.23 -18.93
N LYS A 96 16.75 -27.10 -19.64
CA LYS A 96 17.26 -27.03 -21.01
C LYS A 96 18.74 -26.65 -21.00
N PRO A 97 19.63 -27.38 -21.68
CA PRO A 97 21.02 -26.97 -21.79
C PRO A 97 21.12 -25.63 -22.52
N VAL A 98 22.03 -24.79 -22.07
CA VAL A 98 22.26 -23.47 -22.66
C VAL A 98 23.45 -23.56 -23.62
N ASP A 99 23.16 -23.52 -24.92
CA ASP A 99 24.20 -23.50 -25.95
C ASP A 99 24.74 -22.09 -26.16
N VAL A 100 25.92 -21.84 -25.60
CA VAL A 100 26.63 -20.55 -25.69
C VAL A 100 28.13 -20.79 -25.83
N SER A 101 28.86 -19.77 -26.31
CA SER A 101 30.33 -19.83 -26.36
C SER A 101 30.94 -20.13 -24.98
N GLU A 102 32.08 -20.82 -24.94
CA GLU A 102 32.80 -21.17 -23.71
C GLU A 102 32.99 -19.97 -22.75
N LYS A 103 33.32 -18.79 -23.30
CA LYS A 103 33.48 -17.55 -22.50
C LYS A 103 32.17 -17.07 -21.88
N ALA A 104 31.04 -17.23 -22.57
CA ALA A 104 29.72 -16.90 -22.05
C ALA A 104 29.26 -17.92 -21.01
N GLU A 105 29.55 -19.21 -21.24
CA GLU A 105 29.25 -20.27 -20.28
C GLU A 105 30.02 -20.07 -18.96
N GLN A 106 31.34 -19.82 -19.02
CA GLN A 106 32.16 -19.52 -17.84
C GLN A 106 31.64 -18.30 -17.06
N ARG A 107 31.13 -17.30 -17.77
CA ARG A 107 30.50 -16.13 -17.16
C ARG A 107 29.21 -16.52 -16.44
N MET A 108 28.33 -17.28 -17.08
CA MET A 108 27.08 -17.74 -16.47
C MET A 108 27.36 -18.61 -15.24
N LYS A 109 28.32 -19.54 -15.32
CA LYS A 109 28.77 -20.34 -14.16
C LYS A 109 29.22 -19.46 -12.99
N GLY A 110 30.00 -18.41 -13.26
CA GLY A 110 30.40 -17.45 -12.23
C GLY A 110 29.23 -16.70 -11.60
N MET A 111 28.25 -16.29 -12.41
CA MET A 111 27.05 -15.59 -11.91
C MET A 111 26.12 -16.54 -11.12
N VAL A 112 25.99 -17.80 -11.54
CA VAL A 112 25.29 -18.85 -10.77
C VAL A 112 25.96 -19.05 -9.41
N ALA A 113 27.29 -19.20 -9.36
CA ALA A 113 28.00 -19.39 -8.09
C ALA A 113 27.83 -18.20 -7.13
N ILE A 114 27.91 -16.96 -7.63
CA ILE A 114 27.67 -15.76 -6.81
C ILE A 114 26.21 -15.74 -6.31
N ARG A 115 25.24 -16.09 -7.17
CA ARG A 115 23.82 -16.11 -6.81
C ARG A 115 23.55 -17.12 -5.71
N ASP A 116 24.04 -18.34 -5.88
CA ASP A 116 23.79 -19.42 -4.92
C ASP A 116 24.43 -19.10 -3.57
N CYS A 117 25.67 -18.62 -3.58
CA CYS A 117 26.32 -18.13 -2.35
C CYS A 117 25.58 -16.95 -1.71
N THR A 118 25.01 -16.04 -2.51
CA THR A 118 24.22 -14.91 -2.02
C THR A 118 22.92 -15.38 -1.38
N GLN A 119 22.23 -16.33 -2.00
CA GLN A 119 20.98 -16.88 -1.49
C GLN A 119 21.19 -17.68 -0.20
N GLU A 120 22.28 -18.45 -0.12
CA GLU A 120 22.70 -19.12 1.11
C GLU A 120 23.05 -18.13 2.22
N LEU A 121 23.77 -17.04 1.91
CA LEU A 121 24.07 -15.99 2.87
C LEU A 121 22.80 -15.31 3.39
N ILE A 122 21.82 -15.05 2.53
CA ILE A 122 20.50 -14.54 2.91
C ILE A 122 19.83 -15.51 3.90
N ASN A 123 19.83 -16.82 3.60
CA ASN A 123 19.24 -17.83 4.46
C ASN A 123 19.97 -17.92 5.82
N PHE A 124 21.31 -17.84 5.85
CA PHE A 124 22.08 -17.85 7.10
C PHE A 124 21.72 -16.64 7.98
N GLN A 125 21.51 -15.47 7.37
CA GLN A 125 21.12 -14.27 8.11
C GLN A 125 19.66 -14.32 8.58
N LEU A 126 18.75 -14.89 7.78
CA LEU A 126 17.35 -15.08 8.15
C LEU A 126 17.18 -16.05 9.33
N GLU A 127 17.91 -17.16 9.29
CA GLU A 127 17.89 -18.22 10.32
C GLU A 127 18.82 -17.91 11.52
N GLU A 128 19.40 -16.70 11.56
CA GLU A 128 20.23 -16.20 12.66
C GLU A 128 21.42 -17.10 13.02
N TYR A 129 22.10 -17.64 12.01
CA TYR A 129 23.30 -18.45 12.20
C TYR A 129 24.39 -17.65 12.94
N PRO A 130 25.34 -18.31 13.64
CA PRO A 130 26.41 -17.63 14.35
C PRO A 130 27.24 -16.70 13.45
N ASP A 131 27.69 -15.56 14.01
CA ASP A 131 28.44 -14.53 13.28
C ASP A 131 29.67 -15.07 12.54
N GLU A 132 30.34 -16.10 13.09
CA GLU A 132 31.48 -16.76 12.45
C GLU A 132 31.08 -17.42 11.13
N MET A 133 29.93 -18.11 11.08
CA MET A 133 29.44 -18.76 9.86
C MET A 133 29.01 -17.73 8.82
N ILE A 134 28.34 -16.66 9.24
CA ILE A 134 27.96 -15.54 8.36
C ILE A 134 29.21 -14.91 7.77
N LYS A 135 30.22 -14.62 8.58
CA LYS A 135 31.48 -14.01 8.13
C LYS A 135 32.27 -14.91 7.17
N ASN A 136 32.28 -16.21 7.41
CA ASN A 136 32.89 -17.18 6.49
C ASN A 136 32.17 -17.14 5.13
N LYS A 137 30.84 -17.11 5.13
CA LYS A 137 30.04 -17.04 3.90
C LYS A 137 30.17 -15.70 3.17
N GLN A 138 30.31 -14.60 3.90
CA GLN A 138 30.66 -13.29 3.33
C GLN A 138 32.04 -13.29 2.68
N THR A 139 33.01 -13.99 3.28
CA THR A 139 34.36 -14.12 2.72
C THR A 139 34.33 -14.92 1.41
N GLU A 140 33.56 -16.01 1.38
CA GLU A 140 33.30 -16.80 0.17
C GLU A 140 32.66 -15.96 -0.94
N LEU A 141 31.59 -15.21 -0.61
CA LEU A 141 30.92 -14.32 -1.55
C LEU A 141 31.86 -13.23 -2.08
N ASN A 142 32.71 -12.66 -1.23
CA ASN A 142 33.72 -11.68 -1.65
C ASN A 142 34.69 -12.28 -2.66
N GLN A 143 35.22 -13.48 -2.39
CA GLN A 143 36.17 -14.16 -3.27
C GLN A 143 35.53 -14.47 -4.63
N LEU A 144 34.32 -15.02 -4.64
CA LEU A 144 33.57 -15.32 -5.86
C LEU A 144 33.33 -14.06 -6.70
N TYR A 145 32.91 -12.96 -6.05
CA TYR A 145 32.69 -11.68 -6.72
C TYR A 145 33.99 -11.09 -7.29
N ASP A 146 35.08 -11.08 -6.52
CA ASP A 146 36.35 -10.51 -6.96
C ASP A 146 36.97 -11.29 -8.13
N ASP A 147 36.91 -12.62 -8.07
CA ASP A 147 37.37 -13.49 -9.15
C ASP A 147 36.54 -13.32 -10.43
N PHE A 148 35.22 -13.17 -10.28
CA PHE A 148 34.31 -12.87 -11.40
C PHE A 148 34.58 -11.50 -11.99
N SER A 149 34.58 -10.45 -11.17
CA SER A 149 34.73 -9.06 -11.60
C SER A 149 36.07 -8.82 -12.30
N LYS A 150 37.15 -9.45 -11.82
CA LYS A 150 38.46 -9.41 -12.46
C LYS A 150 38.47 -9.98 -13.88
N LYS A 151 37.64 -10.98 -14.17
CA LYS A 151 37.58 -11.66 -15.48
C LYS A 151 36.51 -11.09 -16.41
N PHE A 152 35.36 -10.72 -15.87
CA PHE A 152 34.15 -10.40 -16.63
C PHE A 152 33.59 -8.99 -16.36
N GLY A 153 34.21 -8.22 -15.47
CA GLY A 153 33.74 -6.90 -15.07
C GLY A 153 32.50 -6.94 -14.18
N LEU A 154 31.86 -5.78 -14.01
CA LEU A 154 30.69 -5.59 -13.16
C LEU A 154 29.52 -6.49 -13.57
N ILE A 155 28.83 -7.08 -12.59
CA ILE A 155 27.62 -7.89 -12.76
C ILE A 155 26.57 -7.10 -13.57
N SER A 156 26.41 -5.82 -13.24
CA SER A 156 25.47 -4.90 -13.89
C SER A 156 25.84 -4.49 -15.32
N SER A 157 27.05 -4.83 -15.81
CA SER A 157 27.50 -4.45 -17.15
C SER A 157 26.60 -5.05 -18.24
N GLN A 158 26.44 -4.33 -19.36
CA GLN A 158 25.55 -4.74 -20.44
C GLN A 158 25.84 -6.14 -21.01
N THR A 159 27.09 -6.58 -20.94
CA THR A 159 27.49 -7.89 -21.47
C THR A 159 27.15 -9.02 -20.49
N ASN A 160 27.24 -8.77 -19.19
CA ASN A 160 26.83 -9.70 -18.14
C ASN A 160 25.31 -9.77 -18.04
N LYS A 161 24.64 -8.62 -18.15
CA LYS A 161 23.18 -8.53 -18.31
C LYS A 161 22.67 -9.41 -19.46
N ARG A 162 23.23 -9.27 -20.66
CA ARG A 162 22.82 -10.08 -21.82
C ARG A 162 23.00 -11.58 -21.62
N ALA A 163 23.97 -11.99 -20.82
CA ALA A 163 24.24 -13.41 -20.56
C ALA A 163 23.32 -14.01 -19.48
N PHE A 164 22.76 -13.19 -18.58
CA PHE A 164 22.09 -13.70 -17.38
C PHE A 164 20.71 -13.08 -17.10
N ASN A 165 20.22 -12.18 -17.95
CA ASN A 165 18.96 -11.45 -17.73
C ASN A 165 17.70 -12.32 -17.61
N GLN A 166 17.72 -13.55 -18.12
CA GLN A 166 16.59 -14.48 -18.00
C GLN A 166 16.53 -15.13 -16.61
N ASP A 167 17.59 -15.02 -15.81
CA ASP A 167 17.58 -15.56 -14.45
C ASP A 167 16.66 -14.74 -13.54
N SER A 168 15.77 -15.42 -12.84
CA SER A 168 14.84 -14.81 -11.90
C SER A 168 15.53 -14.02 -10.78
N SER A 169 16.80 -14.28 -10.51
CA SER A 169 17.60 -13.65 -9.45
C SER A 169 18.64 -12.66 -10.00
N TYR A 170 18.60 -12.31 -11.29
CA TYR A 170 19.55 -11.34 -11.85
C TYR A 170 19.47 -9.95 -11.18
N CYS A 171 18.27 -9.49 -10.84
CA CYS A 171 18.10 -8.22 -10.12
C CYS A 171 18.72 -8.27 -8.71
N LEU A 172 18.65 -9.42 -8.03
CA LEU A 172 19.32 -9.62 -6.74
C LEU A 172 20.83 -9.51 -6.90
N LEU A 173 21.42 -10.15 -7.92
CA LEU A 173 22.84 -10.01 -8.21
C LEU A 173 23.25 -8.57 -8.51
N CYS A 174 22.44 -7.81 -9.25
CA CYS A 174 22.72 -6.38 -9.48
C CYS A 174 22.79 -5.59 -8.17
N SER A 175 22.01 -5.95 -7.15
CA SER A 175 22.01 -5.27 -5.85
C SER A 175 23.29 -5.47 -5.03
N LEU A 176 24.19 -6.37 -5.47
CA LEU A 176 25.52 -6.53 -4.89
C LEU A 176 26.47 -5.37 -5.24
N GLU A 177 26.11 -4.54 -6.20
CA GLU A 177 26.91 -3.41 -6.68
C GLU A 177 26.18 -2.09 -6.38
N ASN A 178 26.82 -1.22 -5.61
CA ASN A 178 26.35 0.14 -5.43
C ASN A 178 26.84 0.98 -6.61
N LEU A 179 25.89 1.53 -7.38
CA LEU A 179 26.16 2.39 -8.52
C LEU A 179 25.66 3.81 -8.24
N ASP A 180 26.28 4.82 -8.84
CA ASP A 180 25.76 6.20 -8.83
C ASP A 180 24.61 6.40 -9.84
N ASP A 181 24.02 7.59 -9.86
CA ASP A 181 22.93 7.95 -10.78
C ASP A 181 23.34 7.88 -12.27
N GLU A 182 24.64 7.85 -12.56
CA GLU A 182 25.22 7.73 -13.90
C GLU A 182 25.60 6.27 -14.25
N GLY A 183 25.46 5.34 -13.30
CA GLY A 183 25.78 3.92 -13.46
C GLY A 183 27.24 3.55 -13.21
N ASN A 184 28.04 4.43 -12.60
CA ASN A 184 29.43 4.14 -12.22
C ASN A 184 29.48 3.38 -10.89
N PHE A 185 30.44 2.46 -10.78
CA PHE A 185 30.63 1.65 -9.59
C PHE A 185 31.20 2.46 -8.42
N ILE A 186 30.42 2.57 -7.34
CA ILE A 186 30.81 3.20 -6.08
C ILE A 186 31.50 2.18 -5.16
N GLY A 187 30.98 0.95 -5.11
CA GLY A 187 31.49 -0.08 -4.22
C GLY A 187 30.60 -1.31 -4.12
N LYS A 188 31.07 -2.30 -3.37
CA LYS A 188 30.28 -3.49 -3.04
C LYS A 188 29.16 -3.15 -2.05
N ALA A 189 28.07 -3.89 -2.10
CA ALA A 189 26.97 -3.76 -1.16
C ALA A 189 27.37 -4.14 0.29
N ASP A 190 26.57 -3.69 1.25
CA ASP A 190 26.79 -3.94 2.68
C ASP A 190 26.80 -5.44 3.05
N MET A 191 26.09 -6.26 2.28
CA MET A 191 25.97 -7.71 2.48
C MET A 191 27.32 -8.44 2.44
N PHE A 192 28.35 -7.86 1.81
CA PHE A 192 29.72 -8.40 1.79
C PHE A 192 30.49 -8.22 3.11
N THR A 193 30.03 -7.36 4.02
CA THR A 193 30.82 -6.96 5.20
C THR A 193 30.07 -6.99 6.53
N LYS A 194 28.74 -6.88 6.50
CA LYS A 194 27.90 -6.90 7.70
C LYS A 194 26.56 -7.57 7.44
N ARG A 195 25.90 -7.96 8.53
CA ARG A 195 24.54 -8.51 8.50
C ARG A 195 23.57 -7.42 8.03
N THR A 196 22.83 -7.70 6.98
CA THR A 196 21.81 -6.81 6.37
C THR A 196 20.40 -7.29 6.63
N ILE A 197 20.23 -8.55 7.04
CA ILE A 197 18.94 -9.16 7.37
C ILE A 197 18.96 -9.60 8.83
N LYS A 198 18.05 -9.07 9.62
CA LYS A 198 17.80 -9.50 11.00
C LYS A 198 16.36 -9.96 11.12
N LYS A 199 16.11 -11.05 11.84
CA LYS A 199 14.76 -11.48 12.18
C LYS A 199 14.10 -10.39 13.03
N GLN A 200 12.83 -10.09 12.76
CA GLN A 200 12.05 -9.22 13.64
C GLN A 200 11.88 -9.96 14.98
N GLU A 201 12.52 -9.46 16.03
CA GLU A 201 12.29 -9.92 17.38
C GLU A 201 10.99 -9.30 17.87
N VAL A 202 9.97 -10.15 18.08
CA VAL A 202 8.74 -9.71 18.74
C VAL A 202 9.10 -9.38 20.18
N VAL A 203 8.79 -8.16 20.62
CA VAL A 203 8.97 -7.78 22.02
C VAL A 203 8.06 -8.67 22.86
N THR A 204 8.64 -9.46 23.77
CA THR A 204 7.90 -10.42 24.59
C THR A 204 7.54 -9.89 25.97
N SER A 205 8.24 -8.85 26.46
CA SER A 205 7.90 -8.17 27.71
C SER A 205 8.44 -6.74 27.73
N VAL A 206 7.80 -5.88 28.51
CA VAL A 206 8.20 -4.49 28.77
C VAL A 206 7.95 -4.15 30.24
N ASP A 207 8.59 -3.09 30.75
CA ASP A 207 8.47 -2.74 32.18
C ASP A 207 7.36 -1.71 32.44
N THR A 208 6.95 -0.95 31.41
CA THR A 208 6.04 0.19 31.56
C THR A 208 4.85 0.14 30.59
N ALA A 209 3.72 0.74 30.99
CA ALA A 209 2.56 0.87 30.11
C ALA A 209 2.85 1.71 28.85
N SER A 210 3.77 2.69 28.95
CA SER A 210 4.19 3.51 27.80
C SER A 210 4.98 2.72 26.76
N GLU A 211 5.87 1.83 27.21
CA GLU A 211 6.57 0.90 26.30
C GLU A 211 5.58 -0.09 25.67
N ALA A 212 4.64 -0.62 26.47
CA ALA A 212 3.59 -1.51 25.97
C ALA A 212 2.74 -0.82 24.88
N LEU A 213 2.40 0.45 25.09
CA LEU A 213 1.66 1.26 24.11
C LEU A 213 2.46 1.40 22.82
N ALA A 214 3.76 1.69 22.89
CA ALA A 214 4.60 1.80 21.70
C ALA A 214 4.65 0.49 20.90
N VAL A 215 4.77 -0.65 21.58
CA VAL A 215 4.74 -1.98 20.96
C VAL A 215 3.37 -2.30 20.38
N SER A 216 2.28 -1.94 21.08
CA SER A 216 0.92 -2.10 20.56
C SER A 216 0.70 -1.28 19.29
N LEU A 217 1.16 -0.03 19.25
CA LEU A 217 1.04 0.79 18.05
C LEU A 217 1.85 0.23 16.88
N SER A 218 3.04 -0.35 17.12
CA SER A 218 3.84 -0.95 16.05
C SER A 218 3.31 -2.30 15.56
N GLU A 219 2.78 -3.14 16.45
CA GLU A 219 2.38 -4.52 16.14
C GLU A 219 0.87 -4.68 15.85
N LYS A 220 0.03 -3.83 16.44
CA LYS A 220 -1.44 -3.86 16.33
C LYS A 220 -2.04 -2.66 15.61
N ALA A 221 -1.22 -1.65 15.27
CA ALA A 221 -1.67 -0.40 14.66
C ALA A 221 -2.76 0.35 15.46
N GLY A 222 -2.77 0.18 16.78
CA GLY A 222 -3.77 0.77 17.67
C GLY A 222 -3.50 0.47 19.14
N VAL A 223 -4.35 0.97 20.03
CA VAL A 223 -4.28 0.71 21.48
C VAL A 223 -5.01 -0.60 21.79
N ASP A 224 -4.26 -1.69 21.95
CA ASP A 224 -4.78 -3.01 22.32
C ASP A 224 -4.44 -3.29 23.79
N LEU A 225 -5.37 -3.00 24.69
CA LEU A 225 -5.16 -3.15 26.14
C LEU A 225 -4.87 -4.59 26.55
N SER A 226 -5.46 -5.57 25.88
CA SER A 226 -5.24 -6.98 26.20
C SER A 226 -3.81 -7.40 25.85
N TYR A 227 -3.33 -6.98 24.68
CA TYR A 227 -1.96 -7.19 24.26
C TYR A 227 -0.96 -6.47 25.16
N MET A 228 -1.24 -5.21 25.51
CA MET A 228 -0.41 -4.40 26.41
C MET A 228 -0.35 -5.00 27.82
N SER A 229 -1.47 -5.53 28.33
CA SER A 229 -1.57 -6.22 29.61
C SER A 229 -0.66 -7.44 29.68
N GLN A 230 -0.62 -8.25 28.61
CA GLN A 230 0.25 -9.41 28.52
C GLN A 230 1.73 -9.03 28.47
N LEU A 231 2.08 -7.93 27.76
CA LEU A 231 3.46 -7.48 27.62
C LEU A 231 4.04 -6.89 28.91
N ALA A 232 3.23 -6.10 29.64
CA ALA A 232 3.68 -5.37 30.82
C ALA A 232 3.45 -6.13 32.14
N ASP A 233 2.77 -7.28 32.11
CA ASP A 233 2.29 -8.01 33.29
C ASP A 233 1.51 -7.11 34.26
N LYS A 234 0.60 -6.30 33.70
CA LYS A 234 -0.25 -5.32 34.41
C LYS A 234 -1.71 -5.50 34.03
N SER A 235 -2.63 -5.13 34.91
CA SER A 235 -4.05 -5.12 34.53
C SER A 235 -4.37 -3.99 33.55
N GLU A 236 -5.45 -4.12 32.78
CA GLU A 236 -5.91 -3.05 31.89
C GLU A 236 -6.26 -1.77 32.68
N GLU A 237 -6.76 -1.90 33.90
CA GLU A 237 -7.06 -0.79 34.80
C GLU A 237 -5.78 -0.05 35.24
N GLU A 238 -4.69 -0.78 35.50
CA GLU A 238 -3.40 -0.17 35.82
C GLU A 238 -2.79 0.54 34.60
N ILE A 239 -2.88 -0.09 33.43
CA ILE A 239 -2.39 0.48 32.16
C ILE A 239 -3.13 1.77 31.80
N THR A 240 -4.46 1.74 31.83
CA THR A 240 -5.29 2.92 31.51
C THR A 240 -5.06 4.06 32.50
N LYS A 241 -4.81 3.74 33.77
CA LYS A 241 -4.45 4.73 34.78
C LYS A 241 -3.05 5.31 34.58
N GLU A 242 -2.04 4.49 34.25
CA GLU A 242 -0.68 4.96 33.93
C GLU A 242 -0.65 5.82 32.66
N LEU A 243 -1.52 5.50 31.69
CA LEU A 243 -1.62 6.20 30.40
C LEU A 243 -2.72 7.25 30.37
N ALA A 244 -3.26 7.66 31.51
CA ALA A 244 -4.29 8.69 31.58
C ALA A 244 -3.82 10.00 30.92
N GLY A 245 -4.54 10.45 29.89
CA GLY A 245 -4.19 11.63 29.10
C GLY A 245 -3.23 11.36 27.94
N VAL A 246 -2.67 10.15 27.84
CA VAL A 246 -1.90 9.65 26.68
C VAL A 246 -2.82 8.84 25.75
N ILE A 247 -3.77 8.12 26.34
CA ILE A 247 -4.85 7.43 25.63
C ILE A 247 -6.20 7.89 26.19
N PHE A 248 -7.23 7.81 25.36
CA PHE A 248 -8.61 8.19 25.69
C PHE A 248 -9.56 7.11 25.18
N GLN A 249 -10.55 6.77 25.99
CA GLN A 249 -11.65 5.94 25.49
C GLN A 249 -12.64 6.82 24.74
N ASN A 250 -12.95 6.47 23.51
CA ASN A 250 -13.95 7.18 22.71
C ASN A 250 -15.36 6.80 23.19
N PRO A 251 -16.21 7.74 23.64
CA PRO A 251 -17.54 7.43 24.17
C PRO A 251 -18.53 6.90 23.12
N VAL A 252 -18.23 7.03 21.82
CA VAL A 252 -19.11 6.58 20.73
C VAL A 252 -18.75 5.18 20.24
N THR A 253 -17.46 4.92 20.04
CA THR A 253 -16.96 3.63 19.53
C THR A 253 -16.58 2.68 20.65
N GLU A 254 -16.42 3.18 21.88
CA GLU A 254 -15.91 2.48 23.06
C GLU A 254 -14.45 1.98 22.92
N GLU A 255 -13.79 2.33 21.81
CA GLU A 255 -12.41 2.00 21.51
C GLU A 255 -11.43 2.95 22.21
N TRP A 256 -10.21 2.46 22.46
CA TRP A 256 -9.13 3.27 23.00
C TRP A 256 -8.32 3.89 21.87
N GLU A 257 -8.22 5.21 21.90
CA GLU A 257 -7.50 6.02 20.93
C GLU A 257 -6.32 6.71 21.61
N THR A 258 -5.24 6.94 20.86
CA THR A 258 -4.14 7.79 21.33
C THR A 258 -4.58 9.24 21.43
N ALA A 259 -3.88 10.06 22.23
CA ALA A 259 -4.14 11.49 22.32
C ALA A 259 -4.11 12.19 20.95
N ASP A 260 -3.16 11.81 20.08
CA ASP A 260 -3.01 12.40 18.74
C ASP A 260 -4.21 12.12 17.84
N GLU A 261 -4.85 10.97 18.01
CA GLU A 261 -6.05 10.56 17.28
C GLU A 261 -7.33 11.16 17.90
N TYR A 262 -7.49 11.02 19.21
CA TYR A 262 -8.71 11.45 19.90
C TYR A 262 -8.84 12.98 19.92
N LEU A 263 -7.74 13.71 20.15
CA LEU A 263 -7.72 15.17 20.24
C LEU A 263 -7.53 15.87 18.88
N SER A 264 -7.73 15.15 17.78
CA SER A 264 -7.71 15.69 16.43
C SER A 264 -9.05 15.52 15.69
N GLY A 265 -9.16 16.12 14.50
CA GLY A 265 -10.38 16.12 13.70
C GLY A 265 -11.43 17.13 14.21
N ASN A 266 -12.71 16.74 14.19
CA ASN A 266 -13.80 17.62 14.64
C ASN A 266 -13.89 17.69 16.17
N VAL A 267 -12.90 18.33 16.80
CA VAL A 267 -12.78 18.44 18.27
C VAL A 267 -13.94 19.19 18.93
N ARG A 268 -14.68 20.02 18.18
CA ARG A 268 -15.89 20.71 18.68
C ARG A 268 -17.04 19.73 18.88
N GLU A 269 -17.27 18.87 17.88
CA GLU A 269 -18.28 17.81 17.96
C GLU A 269 -17.90 16.77 19.00
N LYS A 270 -16.63 16.31 19.00
CA LYS A 270 -16.11 15.41 20.03
C LYS A 270 -16.30 15.98 21.44
N LEU A 271 -16.04 17.28 21.67
CA LEU A 271 -16.26 17.92 22.96
C LEU A 271 -17.74 17.92 23.36
N SER A 272 -18.64 18.23 22.41
CA SER A 272 -20.08 18.18 22.67
C SER A 272 -20.53 16.80 23.11
N VAL A 273 -20.08 15.75 22.41
CA VAL A 273 -20.40 14.37 22.73
C VAL A 273 -19.81 13.96 24.08
N ALA A 274 -18.52 14.23 24.32
CA ALA A 274 -17.86 13.89 25.57
C ALA A 274 -18.54 14.51 26.79
N ARG A 275 -19.02 15.76 26.68
CA ARG A 275 -19.78 16.42 27.76
C ARG A 275 -21.09 15.69 28.08
N THR A 276 -21.85 15.28 27.06
CA THR A 276 -23.11 14.55 27.27
C THR A 276 -22.88 13.20 27.95
N PHE A 277 -21.83 12.46 27.56
CA PHE A 277 -21.50 11.20 28.22
C PHE A 277 -21.00 11.41 29.66
N ALA A 278 -20.15 12.42 29.88
CA ALA A 278 -19.61 12.74 31.20
C ALA A 278 -20.67 13.10 32.26
N GLU A 279 -21.90 13.43 31.87
CA GLU A 279 -23.02 13.65 32.81
C GLU A 279 -23.39 12.39 33.61
N ASN A 280 -23.28 11.21 32.99
CA ASN A 280 -23.62 9.93 33.62
C ASN A 280 -22.41 9.01 33.82
N HIS A 281 -21.28 9.33 33.19
CA HIS A 281 -20.07 8.52 33.14
C HIS A 281 -18.83 9.35 33.52
N PRO A 282 -18.48 9.43 34.82
CA PRO A 282 -17.37 10.24 35.32
C PRO A 282 -16.01 9.94 34.69
N GLU A 283 -15.82 8.73 34.15
CA GLU A 283 -14.63 8.30 33.42
C GLU A 283 -14.29 9.23 32.23
N TYR A 284 -15.28 9.83 31.58
CA TYR A 284 -15.05 10.76 30.45
C TYR A 284 -14.76 12.20 30.87
N ALA A 285 -14.64 12.49 32.17
CA ALA A 285 -14.28 13.83 32.64
C ALA A 285 -12.90 14.27 32.11
N ILE A 286 -11.96 13.32 31.96
CA ILE A 286 -10.65 13.59 31.38
C ILE A 286 -10.77 14.00 29.91
N ASN A 287 -11.60 13.30 29.12
CA ASN A 287 -11.87 13.61 27.72
C ASN A 287 -12.37 15.05 27.55
N VAL A 288 -13.33 15.47 28.39
CA VAL A 288 -13.87 16.83 28.37
C VAL A 288 -12.75 17.85 28.62
N SER A 289 -11.99 17.68 29.69
CA SER A 289 -10.92 18.61 30.05
C SER A 289 -9.84 18.72 28.97
N SER A 290 -9.46 17.60 28.34
CA SER A 290 -8.47 17.57 27.28
C SER A 290 -9.01 18.19 26.00
N LEU A 291 -10.25 17.88 25.61
CA LEU A 291 -10.89 18.47 24.44
C LEU A 291 -11.09 19.99 24.59
N GLU A 292 -11.41 20.49 25.79
CA GLU A 292 -11.48 21.93 26.06
C GLU A 292 -10.15 22.65 25.82
N SER A 293 -9.03 22.01 26.13
CA SER A 293 -7.69 22.59 25.96
C SER A 293 -7.24 22.71 24.50
N VAL A 294 -7.80 21.90 23.60
CA VAL A 294 -7.43 21.84 22.17
C VAL A 294 -8.46 22.50 21.25
N GLN A 295 -9.36 23.33 21.78
CA GLN A 295 -10.36 23.99 20.94
C GLN A 295 -9.70 25.00 19.99
N PRO A 296 -9.97 24.92 18.67
CA PRO A 296 -9.44 25.88 17.72
C PRO A 296 -10.04 27.25 17.97
N LYS A 297 -9.21 28.29 17.79
CA LYS A 297 -9.63 29.69 17.88
C LYS A 297 -10.90 29.91 17.05
N GLU A 298 -11.88 30.58 17.65
CA GLU A 298 -13.01 31.09 16.88
C GLU A 298 -12.51 32.15 15.90
N LEU A 299 -12.83 31.96 14.62
CA LEU A 299 -12.49 32.89 13.57
C LEU A 299 -13.66 33.86 13.37
N ASP A 300 -13.34 35.15 13.29
CA ASP A 300 -14.31 36.15 12.85
C ASP A 300 -14.57 36.01 11.34
N ALA A 301 -15.74 36.47 10.88
CA ALA A 301 -16.10 36.40 9.45
C ALA A 301 -15.06 37.09 8.53
N SER A 302 -14.38 38.13 9.02
CA SER A 302 -13.30 38.81 8.30
C SER A 302 -12.00 38.00 8.19
N GLU A 303 -11.80 37.00 9.05
CA GLU A 303 -10.62 36.11 9.03
C GLU A 303 -10.82 34.91 8.08
N ILE A 304 -12.03 34.72 7.56
CA ILE A 304 -12.36 33.62 6.65
C ILE A 304 -12.24 34.12 5.21
N GLU A 305 -11.11 33.82 4.57
CA GLU A 305 -10.95 34.04 3.13
C GLU A 305 -11.63 32.93 2.35
N VAL A 306 -12.63 33.30 1.54
CA VAL A 306 -13.35 32.36 0.69
C VAL A 306 -13.02 32.63 -0.77
N ARG A 307 -12.42 31.65 -1.44
CA ARG A 307 -12.21 31.71 -2.89
C ARG A 307 -13.49 31.35 -3.63
N ILE A 308 -13.80 32.11 -4.66
CA ILE A 308 -14.88 31.76 -5.60
C ILE A 308 -14.59 30.38 -6.21
N GLY A 309 -15.59 29.49 -6.19
CA GLY A 309 -15.45 28.11 -6.63
C GLY A 309 -15.16 27.09 -5.51
N ALA A 310 -15.00 27.52 -4.26
CA ALA A 310 -14.85 26.59 -3.13
C ALA A 310 -16.09 25.68 -3.02
N THR A 311 -15.85 24.37 -3.03
CA THR A 311 -16.86 23.32 -3.21
C THR A 311 -17.83 23.18 -2.02
N TRP A 312 -17.45 23.71 -0.86
CA TRP A 312 -18.27 23.71 0.35
C TRP A 312 -19.26 24.88 0.41
N ILE A 313 -19.16 25.87 -0.49
CA ILE A 313 -20.12 26.97 -0.56
C ILE A 313 -21.42 26.43 -1.15
N SER A 314 -22.54 26.62 -0.45
CA SER A 314 -23.85 26.23 -1.00
C SER A 314 -24.17 26.99 -2.29
N THR A 315 -24.75 26.29 -3.27
CA THR A 315 -25.21 26.90 -4.54
C THR A 315 -26.15 28.09 -4.32
N LYS A 316 -26.92 28.08 -3.22
CA LYS A 316 -27.80 29.18 -2.81
C LYS A 316 -27.06 30.51 -2.72
N TYR A 317 -25.88 30.54 -2.11
CA TYR A 317 -25.13 31.79 -1.93
C TYR A 317 -24.58 32.33 -3.26
N ILE A 318 -24.28 31.45 -4.21
CA ILE A 318 -23.87 31.86 -5.56
C ILE A 318 -25.07 32.38 -6.36
N GLU A 319 -26.26 31.81 -6.16
CA GLU A 319 -27.51 32.34 -6.73
C GLU A 319 -27.91 33.68 -6.12
N ASP A 320 -27.70 33.87 -4.81
CA ASP A 320 -27.90 35.16 -4.15
C ASP A 320 -26.92 36.22 -4.71
N PHE A 321 -25.66 35.85 -4.95
CA PHE A 321 -24.70 36.71 -5.66
C PHE A 321 -25.19 37.10 -7.07
N MET A 322 -25.76 36.16 -7.84
CA MET A 322 -26.35 36.47 -9.15
C MET A 322 -27.51 37.46 -9.03
N ARG A 323 -28.38 37.31 -8.04
CA ARG A 323 -29.51 38.22 -7.78
C ARG A 323 -29.04 39.62 -7.41
N GLU A 324 -28.05 39.72 -6.54
CA GLU A 324 -27.60 40.99 -5.98
C GLU A 324 -26.65 41.75 -6.91
N THR A 325 -25.72 41.04 -7.55
CA THR A 325 -24.65 41.68 -8.36
C THR A 325 -25.07 41.85 -9.81
N PHE A 326 -25.68 40.82 -10.42
CA PHE A 326 -26.08 40.87 -11.82
C PHE A 326 -27.52 41.34 -12.01
N GLU A 327 -28.27 41.53 -10.91
CA GLU A 327 -29.71 41.79 -10.93
C GLU A 327 -30.46 40.74 -11.78
N THR A 328 -30.05 39.47 -11.69
CA THR A 328 -30.67 38.38 -12.45
C THR A 328 -32.18 38.37 -12.21
N PRO A 329 -33.03 38.45 -13.25
CA PRO A 329 -34.47 38.51 -13.07
C PRO A 329 -35.00 37.32 -12.24
N GLY A 330 -35.71 37.61 -11.15
CA GLY A 330 -36.14 36.59 -10.18
C GLY A 330 -36.93 35.44 -10.80
N TYR A 331 -37.77 35.72 -11.80
CA TYR A 331 -38.55 34.71 -12.52
C TYR A 331 -37.68 33.68 -13.26
N LEU A 332 -36.44 34.00 -13.64
CA LEU A 332 -35.52 33.07 -14.30
C LEU A 332 -34.96 32.04 -13.32
N LEU A 333 -34.66 32.46 -12.08
CA LEU A 333 -34.16 31.58 -11.02
C LEU A 333 -35.30 30.77 -10.40
N GLU A 334 -36.44 31.40 -10.11
CA GLU A 334 -37.62 30.73 -9.52
C GLU A 334 -38.19 29.62 -10.43
N ARG A 335 -38.21 29.85 -11.75
CA ARG A 335 -38.62 28.84 -12.74
C ARG A 335 -37.51 27.83 -13.07
N LYS A 336 -36.35 27.92 -12.43
CA LYS A 336 -35.16 27.11 -12.70
C LYS A 336 -34.71 27.14 -14.17
N THR A 337 -35.01 28.22 -14.88
CA THR A 337 -34.51 28.50 -16.23
C THR A 337 -33.01 28.81 -16.15
N MET A 338 -32.62 29.56 -15.12
CA MET A 338 -31.24 29.78 -14.70
C MET A 338 -31.02 29.22 -13.29
N GLY A 339 -29.77 28.95 -12.93
CA GLY A 339 -29.39 28.50 -11.59
C GLY A 339 -27.97 27.94 -11.56
N ILE A 340 -27.49 27.63 -10.36
CA ILE A 340 -26.14 27.09 -10.14
C ILE A 340 -26.22 25.59 -9.88
N GLN A 341 -25.38 24.83 -10.57
CA GLN A 341 -25.26 23.39 -10.41
C GLN A 341 -23.82 23.03 -10.08
N TYR A 342 -23.63 22.16 -9.08
CA TYR A 342 -22.34 21.59 -8.74
C TYR A 342 -22.38 20.07 -8.90
N SER A 343 -21.39 19.52 -9.58
CA SER A 343 -21.22 18.08 -9.74
C SER A 343 -20.16 17.59 -8.75
N GLY A 344 -20.59 16.90 -7.68
CA GLY A 344 -19.68 16.32 -6.70
C GLY A 344 -18.74 15.24 -7.28
N VAL A 345 -19.12 14.61 -8.39
CA VAL A 345 -18.31 13.57 -9.06
C VAL A 345 -17.16 14.18 -9.86
N THR A 346 -17.43 15.26 -10.60
CA THR A 346 -16.42 15.89 -11.48
C THR A 346 -15.76 17.11 -10.84
N GLY A 347 -16.25 17.56 -9.69
CA GLY A 347 -15.80 18.78 -9.02
C GLY A 347 -16.10 20.06 -9.80
N GLN A 348 -17.02 20.02 -10.78
CA GLN A 348 -17.27 21.12 -11.70
C GLN A 348 -18.55 21.89 -11.35
N TRP A 349 -18.45 23.21 -11.51
CA TRP A 349 -19.57 24.14 -11.43
C TRP A 349 -20.15 24.40 -12.82
N ASN A 350 -21.47 24.47 -12.91
CA ASN A 350 -22.18 24.88 -14.11
C ASN A 350 -23.20 25.98 -13.79
N VAL A 351 -23.17 27.05 -14.57
CA VAL A 351 -24.24 28.05 -14.56
C VAL A 351 -25.24 27.66 -15.62
N LYS A 352 -26.41 27.17 -15.20
CA LYS A 352 -27.50 26.78 -16.10
C LYS A 352 -28.11 28.03 -16.74
N GLY A 353 -28.43 27.95 -18.03
CA GLY A 353 -29.25 28.97 -18.71
C GLY A 353 -28.56 30.31 -18.95
N LYS A 354 -27.23 30.37 -19.03
CA LYS A 354 -26.40 31.60 -19.18
C LYS A 354 -26.86 32.59 -20.24
N ASN A 355 -27.58 32.13 -21.27
CA ASN A 355 -28.04 32.93 -22.40
C ASN A 355 -29.52 33.34 -22.29
N ALA A 356 -30.19 33.09 -21.16
CA ALA A 356 -31.60 33.42 -20.97
C ALA A 356 -31.80 34.91 -20.65
N ASP A 357 -30.83 35.55 -20.02
CA ASP A 357 -30.89 36.96 -19.59
C ASP A 357 -30.17 37.90 -20.57
N ARG A 358 -30.68 37.95 -21.81
CA ARG A 358 -30.04 38.68 -22.92
C ARG A 358 -30.22 40.19 -22.88
N GLY A 359 -31.28 40.67 -22.20
CA GLY A 359 -31.62 42.09 -22.15
C GLY A 359 -30.91 42.86 -21.03
N ASN A 360 -30.18 42.17 -20.16
CA ASN A 360 -29.59 42.77 -18.98
C ASN A 360 -28.24 43.41 -19.30
N ALA A 361 -28.16 44.74 -19.14
CA ALA A 361 -26.96 45.52 -19.40
C ALA A 361 -25.83 45.21 -18.40
N LEU A 362 -26.15 44.90 -17.13
CA LEU A 362 -25.14 44.54 -16.14
C LEU A 362 -24.40 43.27 -16.55
N VAL A 363 -25.13 42.28 -17.07
CA VAL A 363 -24.59 41.00 -17.51
C VAL A 363 -23.75 41.11 -18.79
N ASN A 364 -24.21 41.92 -19.75
CA ASN A 364 -23.65 41.93 -21.10
C ASN A 364 -22.69 43.11 -21.38
N MET A 365 -22.63 44.10 -20.48
CA MET A 365 -21.80 45.31 -20.65
C MET A 365 -20.99 45.70 -19.41
N THR A 366 -21.54 45.58 -18.19
CA THR A 366 -20.84 46.02 -16.96
C THR A 366 -19.89 44.94 -16.43
N TYR A 367 -20.40 43.74 -16.19
CA TYR A 367 -19.66 42.60 -15.63
C TYR A 367 -19.28 41.57 -16.70
N GLY A 368 -19.58 41.85 -17.96
CA GLY A 368 -19.29 40.98 -19.09
C GLY A 368 -19.32 41.74 -20.40
N THR A 369 -19.27 40.99 -21.49
CA THR A 369 -19.30 41.50 -22.86
C THR A 369 -20.29 40.68 -23.70
N GLY A 370 -20.64 41.17 -24.89
CA GLY A 370 -21.45 40.40 -25.84
C GLY A 370 -20.84 39.05 -26.27
N ARG A 371 -19.52 38.86 -26.11
CA ARG A 371 -18.80 37.63 -26.47
C ARG A 371 -18.57 36.69 -25.27
N ALA A 372 -18.56 37.24 -24.07
CA ALA A 372 -18.48 36.51 -22.81
C ALA A 372 -19.29 37.26 -21.75
N ASN A 373 -20.54 36.83 -21.54
CA ASN A 373 -21.42 37.45 -20.57
C ASN A 373 -21.00 37.13 -19.12
N ALA A 374 -21.52 37.90 -18.15
CA ALA A 374 -21.16 37.76 -16.74
C ALA A 374 -21.39 36.33 -16.19
N TYR A 375 -22.41 35.62 -16.66
CA TYR A 375 -22.67 34.22 -16.25
C TYR A 375 -21.63 33.24 -16.78
N ARG A 376 -21.08 33.47 -17.98
CA ARG A 376 -19.96 32.68 -18.51
C ARG A 376 -18.69 32.94 -17.68
N ILE A 377 -18.41 34.21 -17.40
CA ILE A 377 -17.25 34.60 -16.57
C ILE A 377 -17.38 34.02 -15.16
N LEU A 378 -18.58 34.04 -14.58
CA LEU A 378 -18.87 33.43 -13.29
C LEU A 378 -18.61 31.92 -13.31
N GLU A 379 -19.08 31.20 -14.34
CA GLU A 379 -18.79 29.76 -14.46
C GLU A 379 -17.29 29.49 -14.58
N ASP A 380 -16.59 30.24 -15.43
CA ASP A 380 -15.15 30.08 -15.60
C ASP A 380 -14.43 30.35 -14.27
N SER A 381 -14.83 31.39 -13.54
CA SER A 381 -14.28 31.76 -12.22
C SER A 381 -14.55 30.68 -11.16
N LEU A 382 -15.77 30.15 -11.10
CA LEU A 382 -16.14 29.04 -10.21
C LEU A 382 -15.30 27.77 -10.48
N ASN A 383 -14.82 27.60 -11.71
CA ASN A 383 -13.97 26.49 -12.11
C ASN A 383 -12.47 26.85 -12.18
N LEU A 384 -12.07 28.02 -11.69
CA LEU A 384 -10.69 28.53 -11.74
C LEU A 384 -10.09 28.52 -13.15
N ARG A 385 -10.91 28.85 -14.16
CA ARG A 385 -10.52 28.93 -15.57
C ARG A 385 -10.41 30.38 -16.03
N ASP A 386 -9.46 30.62 -16.93
CA ASP A 386 -9.38 31.89 -17.65
C ASP A 386 -10.50 31.99 -18.70
N THR A 387 -11.26 33.08 -18.69
CA THR A 387 -12.15 33.41 -19.81
C THR A 387 -11.33 33.94 -20.99
N ARG A 388 -11.15 33.12 -22.03
CA ARG A 388 -10.44 33.51 -23.26
C ARG A 388 -11.40 33.76 -24.43
N ILE A 389 -11.11 34.81 -25.19
CA ILE A 389 -11.85 35.20 -26.40
C ILE A 389 -10.85 35.17 -27.57
N PHE A 390 -11.15 34.36 -28.58
CA PHE A 390 -10.32 34.25 -29.78
C PHE A 390 -11.03 34.89 -30.98
N ASP A 391 -10.29 35.66 -31.77
CA ASP A 391 -10.71 36.12 -33.09
C ASP A 391 -10.27 35.09 -34.12
N ILE A 392 -11.20 34.70 -34.99
CA ILE A 392 -10.87 33.92 -36.17
C ILE A 392 -10.40 34.93 -37.21
N VAL A 393 -9.10 34.90 -37.53
CA VAL A 393 -8.49 35.69 -38.61
C VAL A 393 -8.68 34.96 -39.94
#